data_AF-G2X333-F1
#
_entry.id   AF-G2X333-F1
#
_cell.length_a   1.000
_cell.length_b   1.000
_cell.length_c   1.000
_cell.angle_alpha   90.00
_cell.angle_beta   90.00
_cell.angle_gamma   90.00
#
_symmetry.space_group_name_H-M   'P 1'
#
loop_
_entity.id
_entity.type
_entity.pdbx_description
1 polymer ?
#
loop_
_entity_poly.entity_id
_entity_poly.type
_entity_poly.pdbx_seq_one_letter_code
_entity_poly.pdbx_strand_id
1 'polypeptide(L)'
;MVGKVKSTSRLRSIFQHTPVRPEVEGWNCVGWVKEALLAAMQDGRALEKYAGGWQEVRDTAMLYVQSKKEAHRFDGTVYFDPAQPATWDMLSGVELIP
;
A
#
# COMPACT_ATOMS: atom_id res chain seq x y z
N MET A 1 -6.35 -0.43 0.94
CA MET A 1 -6.44 1.03 1.08
C MET A 1 -5.64 1.47 2.29
N VAL A 2 -4.75 2.44 2.11
CA VAL A 2 -3.89 3.01 3.18
C VAL A 2 -4.23 4.46 3.51
N GLY A 3 -5.01 5.13 2.67
CA GLY A 3 -5.43 6.50 2.89
C GLY A 3 -6.41 6.99 1.83
N LYS A 4 -7.19 7.99 2.19
CA LYS A 4 -8.16 8.65 1.34
C LYS A 4 -7.51 9.88 0.71
N VAL A 5 -7.59 9.98 -0.61
CA VAL A 5 -6.99 11.07 -1.38
C VAL A 5 -7.86 12.31 -1.27
N LYS A 6 -7.26 13.42 -0.80
CA LYS A 6 -7.89 14.74 -0.77
C LYS A 6 -7.65 15.50 -2.07
N SER A 7 -6.43 15.39 -2.62
CA SER A 7 -6.04 16.08 -3.85
C SER A 7 -5.20 15.18 -4.73
N THR A 8 -5.81 14.68 -5.80
CA THR A 8 -5.15 13.80 -6.77
C THR A 8 -4.02 14.51 -7.51
N SER A 9 -4.17 15.80 -7.81
CA SER A 9 -3.11 16.60 -8.48
C SER A 9 -1.88 16.74 -7.60
N ARG A 10 -2.06 17.01 -6.29
CA ARG A 10 -0.94 17.05 -5.33
C ARG A 10 -0.29 15.69 -5.17
N LEU A 11 -1.09 14.64 -4.95
CA LEU A 11 -0.57 13.29 -4.78
C LEU A 11 0.24 12.85 -6.01
N ARG A 12 -0.28 13.12 -7.21
CA ARG A 12 0.44 12.88 -8.47
C ARG A 12 1.75 13.64 -8.53
N SER A 13 1.73 14.93 -8.18
CA SER A 13 2.94 15.76 -8.15
C SER A 13 3.98 15.19 -7.18
N ILE A 14 3.59 14.78 -5.97
CA ILE A 14 4.48 14.16 -4.99
C ILE A 14 5.10 12.88 -5.56
N PHE A 15 4.30 12.00 -6.15
CA PHE A 15 4.79 10.75 -6.73
C PHE A 15 5.76 10.99 -7.89
N GLN A 16 5.45 11.94 -8.78
CA GLN A 16 6.34 12.31 -9.89
C GLN A 16 7.67 12.88 -9.43
N HIS A 17 7.70 13.58 -8.30
CA HIS A 17 8.93 14.15 -7.73
C HIS A 17 9.63 13.22 -6.74
N THR A 18 9.06 12.06 -6.43
CA THR A 18 9.73 11.05 -5.59
C THR A 18 10.76 10.32 -6.45
N PRO A 19 12.06 10.50 -6.20
CA PRO A 19 13.10 9.97 -7.08
C PRO A 19 13.21 8.45 -6.98
N VAL A 20 13.59 7.83 -8.08
CA VAL A 20 14.06 6.44 -8.11
C VAL A 20 15.58 6.48 -8.00
N ARG A 21 16.15 5.73 -7.05
CA ARG A 21 17.59 5.75 -6.74
C ARG A 21 18.23 4.37 -6.95
N PRO A 22 18.32 3.86 -8.20
CA PRO A 22 18.88 2.53 -8.48
C PRO A 22 20.34 2.37 -8.04
N GLU A 23 21.05 3.48 -7.86
CA GLU A 23 22.43 3.53 -7.38
C GLU A 23 22.58 3.27 -5.88
N VAL A 24 21.49 3.39 -5.10
CA VAL A 24 21.52 3.11 -3.66
C VAL A 24 21.41 1.61 -3.45
N GLU A 25 22.39 1.02 -2.75
CA GLU A 25 22.39 -0.41 -2.42
C GLU A 25 21.10 -0.78 -1.68
N GLY A 26 20.45 -1.86 -2.13
CA GLY A 26 19.19 -2.33 -1.56
C GLY A 26 17.94 -1.51 -1.97
N TRP A 27 18.08 -0.51 -2.86
CA TRP A 27 16.94 0.22 -3.39
C TRP A 27 16.01 -0.69 -4.20
N ASN A 28 14.71 -0.58 -3.92
CA ASN A 28 13.67 -1.35 -4.60
C ASN A 28 12.33 -0.59 -4.56
N CYS A 29 11.29 -1.20 -5.10
CA CYS A 29 9.94 -0.62 -5.11
C CYS A 29 9.41 -0.33 -3.70
N VAL A 30 9.76 -1.13 -2.69
CA VAL A 30 9.36 -0.90 -1.29
C VAL A 30 10.00 0.38 -0.75
N GLY A 31 11.28 0.61 -1.06
CA GLY A 31 11.98 1.86 -0.75
C GLY A 31 11.32 3.08 -1.38
N TRP A 32 10.94 2.99 -2.66
CA TRP A 32 10.22 4.08 -3.32
C TRP A 32 8.84 4.34 -2.70
N VAL A 33 8.04 3.29 -2.43
CA VAL A 33 6.71 3.43 -1.81
C VAL A 33 6.81 4.06 -0.42
N LYS A 34 7.83 3.69 0.36
CA LYS A 34 8.11 4.32 1.67
C LYS A 34 8.23 5.83 1.54
N GLU A 35 9.09 6.30 0.63
CA GLU A 35 9.34 7.72 0.47
C GLU A 35 8.13 8.47 -0.10
N ALA A 36 7.49 7.91 -1.12
CA ALA A 36 6.29 8.50 -1.72
C ALA A 36 5.15 8.64 -0.69
N LEU A 37 4.95 7.62 0.15
CA LEU A 37 3.92 7.65 1.19
C LEU A 37 4.25 8.68 2.28
N LEU A 38 5.50 8.70 2.78
CA LEU A 38 5.94 9.66 3.79
C LEU A 38 5.84 11.10 3.27
N ALA A 39 6.23 11.35 2.02
CA ALA A 39 6.08 12.66 1.39
C ALA A 39 4.60 13.07 1.27
N ALA A 40 3.71 12.13 0.93
CA ALA A 40 2.28 12.41 0.86
C ALA A 40 1.64 12.70 2.23
N MET A 41 2.09 12.02 3.28
CA MET A 41 1.68 12.30 4.66
C MET A 41 2.19 13.67 5.13
N GLN A 42 3.45 13.99 4.83
CA GLN A 42 4.09 15.26 5.21
C GLN A 42 3.49 16.48 4.48
N ASP A 43 3.03 16.34 3.23
CA ASP A 43 2.39 17.45 2.51
C ASP A 43 1.11 17.95 3.22
N GLY A 44 0.44 17.10 4.00
CA GLY A 44 -0.75 17.43 4.80
C GLY A 44 -1.97 17.88 3.98
N ARG A 45 -1.87 17.90 2.64
CA ARG A 45 -2.91 18.39 1.72
C ARG A 45 -3.25 17.39 0.62
N ALA A 46 -2.38 16.41 0.38
CA ALA A 46 -2.61 15.32 -0.58
C ALA A 46 -3.60 14.28 -0.04
N LEU A 47 -3.51 13.94 1.25
CA LEU A 47 -4.34 12.93 1.92
C LEU A 47 -5.32 13.57 2.91
N GLU A 48 -6.53 13.05 2.99
CA GLU A 48 -7.56 13.47 3.95
C GLU A 48 -7.46 12.68 5.26
N LYS A 49 -7.32 11.36 5.13
CA LYS A 49 -7.12 10.41 6.23
C LYS A 49 -6.15 9.35 5.76
N TYR A 50 -5.28 8.86 6.64
CA TYR A 50 -4.36 7.77 6.32
C TYR A 50 -4.18 6.85 7.52
N ALA A 51 -3.92 5.59 7.23
CA ALA A 51 -3.66 4.56 8.21
C ALA A 51 -2.21 4.70 8.67
N GLY A 52 -2.03 5.25 9.87
CA GLY A 52 -0.78 5.11 10.59
C GLY A 52 0.47 5.66 9.87
N GLY A 53 1.62 5.16 10.29
CA GLY A 53 2.92 5.44 9.66
C GLY A 53 3.36 4.37 8.66
N TRP A 54 4.51 4.61 8.01
CA TRP A 54 5.12 3.65 7.07
C TRP A 54 5.26 2.24 7.65
N GLN A 55 5.71 2.12 8.90
CA GLN A 55 5.97 0.82 9.53
C GLN A 55 4.68 -0.01 9.62
N GLU A 56 3.59 0.59 10.11
CA GLU A 56 2.28 -0.06 10.23
C GLU A 56 1.73 -0.48 8.86
N VAL A 57 1.87 0.38 7.84
CA VAL A 57 1.47 0.05 6.46
C VAL A 57 2.24 -1.14 5.92
N ARG A 58 3.57 -1.15 6.08
CA ARG A 58 4.41 -2.26 5.63
C ARG A 58 4.05 -3.56 6.35
N ASP A 59 3.94 -3.51 7.67
CA ASP A 59 3.71 -4.71 8.47
C ASP A 59 2.33 -5.30 8.20
N THR A 60 1.31 -4.45 8.02
CA THR A 60 -0.03 -4.90 7.61
C THR A 60 -0.04 -5.51 6.21
N ALA A 61 0.69 -4.93 5.26
CA ALA A 61 0.83 -5.50 3.92
C ALA A 61 1.50 -6.88 3.95
N MET A 62 2.57 -7.04 4.73
CA MET A 62 3.26 -8.33 4.89
C MET A 62 2.38 -9.36 5.59
N LEU A 63 1.67 -8.96 6.65
CA LEU A 63 0.72 -9.82 7.36
C LEU A 63 -0.37 -10.32 6.43
N TYR A 64 -0.98 -9.43 5.65
CA TYR A 64 -2.05 -9.79 4.73
C TYR A 64 -1.56 -10.70 3.59
N VAL A 65 -0.35 -10.49 3.07
CA VAL A 65 0.27 -11.42 2.12
C VAL A 65 0.46 -12.80 2.73
N GLN A 66 0.91 -12.87 3.98
CA GLN A 66 1.11 -14.13 4.69
C GLN A 66 -0.22 -14.86 4.91
N SER A 67 -1.27 -14.18 5.38
CA SER A 67 -2.60 -14.78 5.58
C SER A 67 -3.18 -15.35 4.29
N LYS A 68 -2.96 -14.71 3.14
CA LYS A 68 -3.40 -15.24 1.83
C LYS A 68 -2.66 -16.51 1.42
N LYS A 69 -1.37 -16.62 1.76
CA LYS A 69 -0.57 -17.83 1.51
C LYS A 69 -1.06 -18.99 2.36
N GLU A 70 -1.31 -18.75 3.65
CA GLU A 70 -1.86 -19.75 4.58
C GLU A 70 -3.26 -20.21 4.16
N ALA A 71 -4.04 -19.33 3.56
CA ALA A 71 -5.34 -19.67 2.98
C ALA A 71 -5.25 -20.34 1.58
N HIS A 72 -4.04 -20.62 1.07
CA HIS A 72 -3.80 -21.24 -0.23
C HIS A 72 -4.41 -20.50 -1.44
N ARG A 73 -4.86 -19.25 -1.28
CA ARG A 73 -5.72 -18.52 -2.24
C ARG A 73 -5.12 -18.34 -3.64
N PHE A 74 -3.80 -18.44 -3.77
CA PHE A 74 -3.07 -18.12 -5.00
C PHE A 74 -2.01 -19.18 -5.38
N ASP A 75 -1.97 -20.34 -4.71
CA ASP A 75 -0.94 -21.37 -4.98
C ASP A 75 -1.44 -22.53 -5.86
N GLY A 76 -2.71 -22.49 -6.28
CA GLY A 76 -3.33 -23.50 -7.14
C GLY A 76 -3.89 -24.72 -6.40
N THR A 77 -3.77 -24.77 -5.06
CA THR A 77 -4.29 -25.87 -4.23
C THR A 77 -5.79 -25.75 -3.98
N VAL A 78 -6.34 -24.52 -4.01
CA VAL A 78 -7.78 -24.24 -3.91
C VAL A 78 -8.28 -23.51 -5.15
N TYR A 79 -9.60 -23.56 -5.39
CA TYR A 79 -10.22 -22.79 -6.46
C TYR A 79 -9.97 -21.30 -6.23
N PHE A 80 -9.34 -20.64 -7.21
CA PHE A 80 -9.16 -19.20 -7.19
C PHE A 80 -10.52 -18.52 -7.40
N ASP A 81 -11.00 -17.82 -6.38
CA ASP A 81 -12.24 -17.05 -6.44
C ASP A 81 -11.99 -15.64 -7.01
N PRO A 82 -12.46 -15.33 -8.24
CA PRO A 82 -12.29 -14.01 -8.84
C PRO A 82 -13.10 -12.92 -8.13
N ALA A 83 -14.13 -13.30 -7.35
CA ALA A 83 -14.98 -12.37 -6.60
C ALA A 83 -14.34 -11.92 -5.28
N GLN A 84 -13.20 -12.51 -4.89
CA GLN A 84 -12.47 -12.15 -3.67
C GLN A 84 -11.15 -11.44 -3.99
N PRO A 85 -11.18 -10.20 -4.51
CA PRO A 85 -9.97 -9.46 -4.84
C PRO A 85 -9.15 -9.20 -3.58
N ALA A 86 -7.83 -9.26 -3.73
CA ALA A 86 -6.92 -9.16 -2.61
C ALA A 86 -6.67 -7.69 -2.18
N THR A 87 -7.69 -7.01 -1.66
CA THR A 87 -7.56 -5.61 -1.20
C THR A 87 -7.91 -5.47 0.28
N TRP A 88 -6.90 -5.22 1.11
CA TRP A 88 -7.09 -4.90 2.53
C TRP A 88 -7.31 -3.40 2.75
N ASP A 89 -8.40 -2.99 3.38
CA ASP A 89 -8.61 -1.62 3.86
C ASP A 89 -8.09 -1.44 5.29
N MET A 90 -6.98 -0.72 5.43
CA MET A 90 -6.39 -0.41 6.73
C MET A 90 -7.17 0.67 7.50
N LEU A 91 -8.01 1.48 6.85
CA LEU A 91 -8.81 2.49 7.55
C LEU A 91 -9.96 1.87 8.34
N SER A 92 -10.47 0.73 7.85
CA SER A 92 -11.58 -0.01 8.44
C SER A 92 -11.16 -1.35 9.05
N GLY A 93 -9.92 -1.81 8.79
CA GLY A 93 -9.38 -3.06 9.31
C GLY A 93 -10.01 -4.32 8.70
N VAL A 94 -10.50 -4.23 7.45
CA VAL A 94 -11.22 -5.32 6.79
C VAL A 94 -10.69 -5.55 5.38
N GLU A 95 -10.87 -6.76 4.87
CA GLU A 95 -10.72 -7.04 3.45
C GLU A 95 -11.95 -6.52 2.70
N LEU A 96 -11.74 -5.80 1.59
CA LEU A 96 -12.83 -5.31 0.75
C LEU A 96 -13.22 -6.37 -0.27
N ILE A 97 -14.51 -6.69 -0.31
CA ILE A 97 -15.14 -7.54 -1.31
C ILE A 97 -16.03 -6.62 -2.18
N PRO A 98 -15.97 -6.71 -3.52
CA PRO A 98 -16.75 -5.88 -4.44
C PRO A 98 -18.27 -6.03 -4.29
#